data_AF-A0AAD7TT25-F1
#
_entry.id   AF-A0AAD7TT25-F1
#
_cell.length_a   1.000
_cell.length_b   1.000
_cell.length_c   1.000
_cell.angle_alpha   90.00
_cell.angle_beta   90.00
_cell.angle_gamma   90.00
#
_symmetry.space_group_name_H-M   'P 1'
#
loop_
_entity.id
_entity.type
_entity.pdbx_description
1 polymer ?
#
loop_
_entity_poly.entity_id
_entity_poly.type
_entity_poly.pdbx_seq_one_letter_code
_entity_poly.pdbx_strand_id
1 'polypeptide(L)'
;MLSSTSPRRQLVKALGTLRHVPYFLHTLFLFTKSDIKTTVFPVTSLAIASAPIDNVFRLPHVIFWVWFHVLQFDLSNQTADPEEDALNKRDRPIPAQRITLANARLLRWLIVPVCWRLSGLYSVQTVFASIANVALTIIYDDLGAANGHWAVRNVVNGLGFASFEVGATLIAGSDPRQLDKVAMCSILASVGIFATTIHTQDFKDVEGDRAVGRRTIPIVFGEAAKYTVLFPLLAWSVGLSVFWVLDYATAAVFTALATYVGVLYLRAKTVSEYQVAFYWYNVWLTAAHALPAYYRMFSEVS
;
A
#
# COMPACT_ATOMS: atom_id res chain seq x y z
N MET A 1 -0.09 -7.42 53.89
CA MET A 1 1.21 -6.78 53.62
C MET A 1 1.20 -6.18 52.23
N LEU A 2 0.94 -4.88 52.13
CA LEU A 2 0.98 -4.13 50.86
C LEU A 2 2.44 -3.85 50.51
N SER A 3 2.92 -4.45 49.42
CA SER A 3 4.25 -4.23 48.86
C SER A 3 4.35 -2.80 48.29
N SER A 4 4.89 -1.86 49.09
CA SER A 4 5.22 -0.51 48.63
C SER A 4 6.48 -0.55 47.76
N THR A 5 6.29 -0.61 46.44
CA THR A 5 7.41 -0.44 45.51
C THR A 5 7.94 0.99 45.61
N SER A 6 9.25 1.16 45.91
CA SER A 6 9.82 2.49 46.13
C SER A 6 9.71 3.37 44.88
N PRO A 7 9.43 4.68 45.02
CA PRO A 7 9.29 5.62 43.89
C PRO A 7 10.50 5.59 42.94
N ARG A 8 11.70 5.36 43.48
CA ARG A 8 12.95 5.23 42.71
C ARG A 8 12.97 3.98 41.80
N ARG A 9 12.40 2.85 42.24
CA ARG A 9 12.27 1.64 41.40
C ARG A 9 11.23 1.83 40.30
N GLN A 10 10.14 2.55 40.57
CA GLN A 10 9.14 2.90 39.55
C GLN A 10 9.72 3.86 38.52
N LEU A 11 10.49 4.86 38.95
CA LEU A 11 11.19 5.80 38.06
C LEU A 11 12.22 5.09 37.17
N VAL A 12 13.04 4.18 37.72
CA VAL A 12 14.03 3.41 36.93
C VAL A 12 13.35 2.45 35.95
N LYS A 13 12.24 1.80 36.34
CA LYS A 13 11.43 1.00 35.41
C LYS A 13 10.82 1.86 34.31
N ALA A 14 10.24 3.01 34.64
CA ALA A 14 9.66 3.94 33.66
C ALA A 14 10.71 4.47 32.68
N LEU A 15 11.90 4.85 33.18
CA LEU A 15 13.03 5.27 32.34
C LEU A 15 13.57 4.13 31.47
N GLY A 16 13.56 2.89 31.96
CA GLY A 16 13.86 1.70 31.17
C GLY A 16 12.84 1.49 30.04
N THR A 17 11.54 1.52 30.35
CA THR A 17 10.46 1.42 29.37
C THR A 17 10.53 2.54 28.32
N LEU A 18 10.83 3.78 28.73
CA LEU A 18 10.98 4.92 27.83
C LEU A 18 12.14 4.74 26.84
N ARG A 19 13.22 4.05 27.21
CA ARG A 19 14.31 3.70 26.28
C ARG A 19 13.92 2.64 25.25
N HIS A 20 12.93 1.80 25.56
CA HIS A 20 12.42 0.79 24.62
C HIS A 20 11.39 1.34 23.62
N VAL A 21 10.74 2.48 23.92
CA VAL A 21 9.75 3.09 23.03
C VAL A 21 10.35 3.51 21.68
N PRO A 22 11.45 4.29 21.60
CA PRO A 22 12.06 4.66 20.32
C PRO A 22 12.52 3.45 19.51
N TYR A 23 13.05 2.42 20.18
CA TYR A 23 13.46 1.18 19.54
C TYR A 23 12.26 0.46 18.91
N PHE A 24 11.15 0.35 19.65
CA PHE A 24 9.92 -0.29 19.17
C PHE A 24 9.27 0.50 18.03
N LEU A 25 9.16 1.82 18.16
CA LEU A 25 8.65 2.69 17.09
C LEU A 25 9.49 2.59 15.82
N HIS A 26 10.82 2.55 15.95
CA HIS A 26 11.70 2.33 14.82
C HIS A 26 11.47 0.94 14.19
N THR A 27 11.22 -0.09 15.00
CA THR A 27 10.87 -1.43 14.50
C THR A 27 9.55 -1.42 13.72
N LEU A 28 8.51 -0.73 14.20
CA LEU A 28 7.25 -0.55 13.45
C LEU A 28 7.45 0.22 12.14
N PHE A 29 8.29 1.26 12.16
CA PHE A 29 8.67 1.99 10.96
C PHE A 29 9.38 1.07 9.95
N LEU A 30 10.28 0.20 10.40
CA LEU A 30 11.00 -0.72 9.51
C LEU A 30 10.10 -1.78 8.87
N PHE A 31 9.00 -2.19 9.52
CA PHE A 31 7.98 -3.02 8.86
C PHE A 31 7.42 -2.32 7.62
N THR A 32 7.11 -1.03 7.75
CA THR A 32 6.36 -0.25 6.74
C THR A 32 7.22 0.60 5.80
N LYS A 33 8.55 0.62 6.00
CA LYS A 33 9.48 1.56 5.35
C LYS A 33 9.40 1.53 3.82
N SER A 34 9.32 0.35 3.22
CA SER A 34 9.15 0.20 1.76
C SER A 34 7.81 0.75 1.30
N ASP A 35 6.77 0.51 2.12
CA ASP A 35 5.37 0.68 1.76
C ASP A 35 4.81 2.07 2.01
N ILE A 36 5.59 2.93 2.67
CA ILE A 36 5.34 4.37 2.71
C ILE A 36 5.24 4.95 1.28
N LYS A 37 6.19 4.59 0.41
CA LYS A 37 6.26 5.15 -0.95
C LYS A 37 5.32 4.46 -1.93
N THR A 38 5.02 3.17 -1.71
CA THR A 38 4.26 2.33 -2.64
C THR A 38 2.78 2.25 -2.30
N THR A 39 2.41 2.48 -1.03
CA THR A 39 1.03 2.35 -0.56
C THR A 39 0.55 3.61 0.16
N VAL A 40 1.28 4.10 1.17
CA VAL A 40 0.79 5.24 1.97
C VAL A 40 0.62 6.50 1.12
N PHE A 41 1.61 6.87 0.30
CA PHE A 41 1.47 8.04 -0.58
C PHE A 41 0.41 7.86 -1.67
N PRO A 42 0.39 6.79 -2.49
CA PRO A 42 -0.64 6.66 -3.53
C PRO A 42 -2.06 6.56 -2.99
N VAL A 43 -2.29 5.80 -1.91
CA VAL A 43 -3.64 5.66 -1.32
C VAL A 43 -4.09 6.98 -0.69
N THR A 44 -3.20 7.69 0.02
CA THR A 44 -3.53 9.02 0.55
C THR A 44 -3.85 9.98 -0.59
N SER A 45 -3.06 9.99 -1.66
CA SER A 45 -3.29 10.82 -2.85
C SER A 45 -4.65 10.54 -3.48
N LEU A 46 -5.02 9.26 -3.60
CA LEU A 46 -6.34 8.88 -4.11
C LEU A 46 -7.44 9.38 -3.19
N ALA A 47 -7.31 9.14 -1.89
CA ALA A 47 -8.34 9.51 -0.91
C ALA A 47 -8.62 11.01 -0.93
N ILE A 48 -7.59 11.85 -0.93
CA ILE A 48 -7.73 13.31 -0.88
C ILE A 48 -8.18 13.92 -2.20
N ALA A 49 -7.83 13.29 -3.33
CA ALA A 49 -8.26 13.74 -4.65
C ALA A 49 -9.69 13.28 -4.96
N SER A 50 -10.03 12.08 -4.52
CA SER A 50 -11.29 11.42 -4.80
C SER A 50 -12.39 11.83 -3.85
N ALA A 51 -12.10 12.01 -2.56
CA ALA A 51 -12.94 12.75 -1.62
C ALA A 51 -12.15 13.99 -1.20
N PRO A 52 -12.39 15.15 -1.86
CA PRO A 52 -11.74 16.40 -1.51
C PRO A 52 -11.78 16.58 0.00
N ILE A 53 -10.61 16.90 0.56
CA ILE A 53 -10.51 17.08 2.00
C ILE A 53 -11.42 18.23 2.40
N ASP A 54 -12.47 17.89 3.16
CA ASP A 54 -13.41 18.88 3.70
C ASP A 54 -12.74 19.75 4.79
N ASN A 55 -11.82 19.15 5.56
CA ASN A 55 -11.08 19.81 6.62
C ASN A 55 -9.63 19.34 6.63
N VAL A 56 -8.66 20.25 6.47
CA VAL A 56 -7.22 19.95 6.43
C VAL A 56 -6.74 19.13 7.64
N PHE A 57 -7.40 19.25 8.80
CA PHE A 57 -7.11 18.45 9.99
C PHE A 57 -7.44 16.96 9.83
N ARG A 58 -8.17 16.55 8.77
CA ARG A 58 -8.38 15.15 8.40
C ARG A 58 -7.17 14.52 7.72
N LEU A 59 -6.27 15.31 7.12
CA LEU A 59 -5.12 14.76 6.39
C LEU A 59 -4.22 13.87 7.28
N PRO A 60 -3.82 14.29 8.50
CA PRO A 60 -3.07 13.41 9.40
C PRO A 60 -3.83 12.13 9.77
N HIS A 61 -5.16 12.20 9.87
CA HIS A 61 -6.01 11.05 10.18
C HIS A 61 -6.00 10.02 9.03
N VAL A 62 -6.12 10.49 7.79
CA VAL A 62 -6.03 9.64 6.59
C VAL A 62 -4.66 8.96 6.51
N ILE A 63 -3.58 9.74 6.60
CA ILE A 63 -2.21 9.22 6.53
C ILE A 63 -1.97 8.19 7.65
N PHE A 64 -2.37 8.51 8.87
CA PHE A 64 -2.20 7.62 10.01
C PHE A 64 -3.03 6.34 9.86
N TRP A 65 -4.30 6.45 9.43
CA TRP A 65 -5.16 5.28 9.24
C TRP A 65 -4.60 4.35 8.16
N VAL A 66 -4.14 4.89 7.02
CA VAL A 66 -3.52 4.10 5.95
C VAL A 66 -2.23 3.45 6.44
N TRP A 67 -1.32 4.22 7.04
CA TRP A 67 -0.06 3.68 7.58
C TRP A 67 -0.30 2.57 8.62
N PHE A 68 -1.28 2.75 9.50
CA PHE A 68 -1.58 1.77 10.55
C PHE A 68 -2.14 0.46 9.98
N HIS A 69 -2.94 0.53 8.92
CA HIS A 69 -3.40 -0.68 8.22
C HIS A 69 -2.29 -1.31 7.37
N VAL A 70 -1.39 -0.51 6.79
CA VAL A 70 -0.19 -1.03 6.09
C VAL A 70 0.67 -1.79 7.07
N LEU A 71 0.87 -1.28 8.30
CA LEU A 71 1.55 -2.02 9.37
C LEU A 71 0.86 -3.36 9.69
N GLN A 72 -0.48 -3.40 9.72
CA GLN A 72 -1.21 -4.65 9.93
C GLN A 72 -0.97 -5.66 8.81
N PHE A 73 -1.01 -5.22 7.55
CA PHE A 73 -0.70 -6.04 6.38
C PHE A 73 0.76 -6.52 6.40
N ASP A 74 1.73 -5.63 6.65
CA ASP A 74 3.15 -5.96 6.66
C ASP A 74 3.52 -6.93 7.77
N LEU A 75 2.90 -6.82 8.95
CA LEU A 75 3.06 -7.81 10.01
C LEU A 75 2.56 -9.19 9.58
N SER A 76 1.53 -9.26 8.74
CA SER A 76 1.05 -10.51 8.15
C SER A 76 2.03 -11.05 7.13
N ASN A 77 2.31 -10.24 6.11
CA ASN A 77 3.11 -10.64 4.97
C ASN A 77 4.55 -11.05 5.37
N GLN A 78 5.19 -10.27 6.24
CA GLN A 78 6.57 -10.53 6.66
C GLN A 78 6.70 -11.71 7.65
N THR A 79 5.59 -12.15 8.26
CA THR A 79 5.58 -13.34 9.14
C THR A 79 5.19 -14.64 8.44
N ALA A 80 4.66 -14.55 7.21
CA ALA A 80 4.32 -15.68 6.37
C ALA A 80 5.60 -16.36 5.85
N ASP A 81 6.43 -15.62 5.09
CA ASP A 81 7.62 -16.15 4.42
C ASP A 81 8.90 -15.35 4.78
N PRO A 82 9.39 -15.40 6.03
CA PRO A 82 10.53 -14.59 6.47
C PRO A 82 11.86 -14.92 5.75
N GLU A 83 11.96 -16.08 5.11
CA GLU A 83 13.14 -16.50 4.32
C GLU A 83 13.26 -15.70 3.02
N GLU A 84 12.13 -15.38 2.36
CA GLU A 84 12.09 -14.51 1.18
C GLU A 84 12.69 -13.14 1.53
N ASP A 85 12.26 -12.57 2.65
CA ASP A 85 12.73 -11.28 3.13
C ASP A 85 14.20 -11.29 3.54
N ALA A 86 14.71 -12.41 4.06
CA ALA A 86 16.13 -12.54 4.35
C ALA A 86 17.01 -12.49 3.09
N LEU A 87 16.47 -12.91 1.93
CA LEU A 87 17.14 -12.81 0.64
C LEU A 87 17.02 -11.40 0.05
N ASN A 88 15.79 -10.90 -0.08
CA ASN A 88 15.48 -9.68 -0.83
C ASN A 88 15.62 -8.39 0.02
N LYS A 89 15.29 -8.44 1.31
CA LYS A 89 14.94 -7.27 2.14
C LYS A 89 15.53 -7.37 3.55
N ARG A 90 16.87 -7.51 3.63
CA ARG A 90 17.63 -7.73 4.87
C ARG A 90 17.44 -6.65 5.96
N ASP A 91 16.99 -5.46 5.60
CA ASP A 91 16.72 -4.38 6.53
C ASP A 91 15.36 -4.49 7.25
N ARG A 92 14.49 -5.44 6.84
CA ARG A 92 13.21 -5.71 7.51
C ARG A 92 13.42 -6.21 8.95
N PRO A 93 12.48 -5.94 9.87
CA PRO A 93 12.67 -6.21 11.30
C PRO A 93 13.00 -7.64 11.68
N ILE A 94 12.40 -8.63 10.99
CA ILE A 94 12.58 -10.05 11.30
C ILE A 94 13.96 -10.53 10.81
N PRO A 95 14.36 -10.36 9.53
CA PRO A 95 15.73 -10.66 9.08
C PRO A 95 16.81 -9.90 9.86
N ALA A 96 16.57 -8.64 10.20
CA ALA A 96 17.50 -7.82 10.99
C ALA A 96 17.52 -8.17 12.49
N GLN A 97 16.80 -9.22 12.91
CA GLN A 97 16.72 -9.71 14.28
C GLN A 97 16.28 -8.66 15.31
N ARG A 98 15.53 -7.64 14.89
CA ARG A 98 15.02 -6.60 15.79
C ARG A 98 13.84 -7.06 16.63
N ILE A 99 13.10 -8.04 16.12
CA ILE A 99 11.96 -8.70 16.75
C ILE A 99 11.97 -10.18 16.38
N THR A 100 11.58 -11.05 17.31
CA THR A 100 11.46 -12.49 17.02
C THR A 100 10.22 -12.76 16.18
N LEU A 101 10.24 -13.83 15.38
CA LEU A 101 9.08 -14.25 14.59
C LEU A 101 7.83 -14.49 15.46
N ALA A 102 8.00 -15.09 16.63
CA ALA A 102 6.91 -15.33 17.58
C ALA A 102 6.27 -14.01 18.07
N ASN A 103 7.09 -13.00 18.41
CA ASN A 103 6.58 -11.70 18.85
C ASN A 103 5.93 -10.92 17.69
N ALA A 104 6.48 -11.04 16.48
CA ALA A 104 5.87 -10.42 15.29
C ALA A 104 4.49 -11.04 14.97
N ARG A 105 4.35 -12.37 15.08
CA ARG A 105 3.05 -13.06 14.92
C ARG A 105 2.05 -12.70 16.00
N LEU A 106 2.50 -12.52 17.25
CA LEU A 106 1.63 -12.01 18.31
C LEU A 106 1.16 -10.58 17.97
N LEU A 107 2.07 -9.70 17.55
CA LEU A 107 1.75 -8.31 17.20
C LEU A 107 0.79 -8.23 16.01
N ARG A 108 0.96 -9.10 14.99
CA ARG A 108 0.05 -9.26 13.84
C ARG A 108 -1.40 -9.42 14.27
N TRP A 109 -1.69 -10.22 15.29
CA TRP A 109 -3.07 -10.44 15.75
C TRP A 109 -3.55 -9.38 16.73
N LEU A 110 -2.64 -8.82 17.56
CA LEU A 110 -2.99 -7.75 18.50
C LEU A 110 -3.37 -6.44 17.81
N ILE A 111 -2.83 -6.14 16.63
CA ILE A 111 -3.13 -4.89 15.92
C ILE A 111 -4.52 -4.89 15.26
N VAL A 112 -5.07 -6.06 14.91
CA VAL A 112 -6.39 -6.20 14.27
C VAL A 112 -7.53 -5.52 15.04
N PRO A 113 -7.78 -5.82 16.34
CA PRO A 113 -8.83 -5.14 17.09
C PRO A 113 -8.56 -3.64 17.26
N VAL A 114 -7.30 -3.21 17.23
CA VAL A 114 -6.92 -1.79 17.27
C VAL A 114 -7.28 -1.10 15.95
N CYS A 115 -7.03 -1.73 14.80
CA CYS A 115 -7.44 -1.26 13.49
C CYS A 115 -8.97 -1.08 13.39
N TRP A 116 -9.74 -2.07 13.88
CA TRP A 116 -11.20 -1.98 13.90
C TRP A 116 -11.69 -0.88 14.83
N ARG A 117 -11.10 -0.76 16.03
CA ARG A 117 -11.46 0.31 16.97
C ARG A 117 -11.15 1.69 16.40
N LEU A 118 -9.98 1.87 15.79
CA LEU A 118 -9.57 3.11 15.12
C LEU A 118 -10.54 3.48 14.01
N SER A 119 -10.93 2.49 13.18
CA SER A 119 -11.90 2.67 12.10
C SER A 119 -13.29 3.06 12.63
N GLY A 120 -13.71 2.47 13.75
CA GLY A 120 -14.97 2.78 14.41
C GLY A 120 -15.06 4.19 15.01
N LEU A 121 -13.94 4.91 15.12
CA LEU A 121 -13.95 6.34 15.49
C LEU A 121 -14.50 7.24 14.37
N TYR A 122 -14.59 6.73 13.14
CA TYR A 122 -15.08 7.48 11.98
C TYR A 122 -16.48 7.04 11.56
N SER A 123 -16.66 5.76 11.25
CA SER A 123 -17.97 5.21 10.84
C SER A 123 -17.97 3.68 10.82
N VAL A 124 -19.17 3.09 10.76
CA VAL A 124 -19.33 1.63 10.56
C VAL A 124 -18.80 1.20 9.19
N GLN A 125 -18.94 2.05 8.17
CA GLN A 125 -18.44 1.78 6.81
C GLN A 125 -16.91 1.71 6.79
N THR A 126 -16.22 2.55 7.56
CA THR A 126 -14.76 2.48 7.72
C THR A 126 -14.35 1.18 8.41
N VAL A 127 -15.16 0.69 9.37
CA VAL A 127 -14.94 -0.64 9.99
C VAL A 127 -15.11 -1.76 8.95
N PHE A 128 -16.11 -1.70 8.07
CA PHE A 128 -16.24 -2.68 6.99
C PHE A 128 -15.05 -2.69 6.04
N ALA A 129 -14.51 -1.52 5.68
CA ALA A 129 -13.28 -1.42 4.89
C ALA A 129 -12.09 -2.07 5.62
N SER A 130 -11.95 -1.84 6.93
CA SER A 130 -10.92 -2.46 7.76
C SER A 130 -11.08 -3.99 7.89
N ILE A 131 -12.31 -4.49 8.04
CA ILE A 131 -12.62 -5.93 8.04
C ILE A 131 -12.27 -6.54 6.68
N ALA A 132 -12.65 -5.89 5.58
CA ALA A 132 -12.31 -6.34 4.24
C ALA A 132 -10.79 -6.42 4.04
N ASN A 133 -10.03 -5.44 4.55
CA ASN A 133 -8.58 -5.44 4.51
C ASN A 133 -7.98 -6.64 5.25
N VAL A 134 -8.42 -6.90 6.48
CA VAL A 134 -7.98 -8.07 7.27
C VAL A 134 -8.35 -9.37 6.56
N ALA A 135 -9.56 -9.48 6.02
CA ALA A 135 -10.01 -10.67 5.29
C ALA A 135 -9.17 -10.92 4.03
N LEU A 136 -8.89 -9.88 3.24
CA LEU A 136 -8.06 -9.96 2.04
C LEU A 136 -6.60 -10.26 2.37
N THR A 137 -6.09 -9.74 3.49
CA THR A 137 -4.77 -10.10 4.02
C THR A 137 -4.70 -11.60 4.34
N ILE A 138 -5.73 -12.14 5.01
CA ILE A 138 -5.81 -13.59 5.30
C ILE A 138 -5.91 -14.42 4.01
N ILE A 139 -6.69 -13.97 3.03
CA ILE A 139 -6.78 -14.63 1.71
C ILE A 139 -5.41 -14.62 1.02
N TYR A 140 -4.71 -13.50 1.08
CA TYR A 140 -3.41 -13.32 0.47
C TYR A 140 -2.35 -14.22 1.10
N ASP A 141 -2.14 -14.12 2.41
CA ASP A 141 -1.06 -14.82 3.11
C ASP A 141 -1.46 -16.25 3.55
N ASP A 142 -2.52 -16.41 4.36
CA ASP A 142 -2.82 -17.69 5.01
C ASP A 142 -3.58 -18.67 4.09
N LEU A 143 -4.40 -18.17 3.16
CA LEU A 143 -5.07 -19.03 2.16
C LEU A 143 -4.24 -19.19 0.87
N GLY A 144 -3.02 -18.64 0.86
CA GLY A 144 -2.03 -18.92 -0.17
C GLY A 144 -2.26 -18.23 -1.51
N ALA A 145 -3.10 -17.19 -1.61
CA ALA A 145 -3.25 -16.46 -2.86
C ALA A 145 -1.95 -15.75 -3.29
N ALA A 146 -1.08 -15.38 -2.34
CA ALA A 146 0.26 -14.86 -2.60
C ALA A 146 1.15 -15.85 -3.37
N ASN A 147 1.03 -17.14 -3.06
CA ASN A 147 1.83 -18.22 -3.66
C ASN A 147 1.07 -18.95 -4.79
N GLY A 148 -0.17 -18.53 -5.07
CA GLY A 148 -1.03 -19.09 -6.10
C GLY A 148 -0.72 -18.57 -7.51
N HIS A 149 -1.72 -18.67 -8.39
CA HIS A 149 -1.61 -18.17 -9.76
C HIS A 149 -1.43 -16.64 -9.76
N TRP A 150 -0.49 -16.12 -10.55
CA TRP A 150 -0.18 -14.68 -10.62
C TRP A 150 -1.41 -13.80 -10.85
N ALA A 151 -2.38 -14.26 -11.66
CA ALA A 151 -3.60 -13.51 -11.92
C ALA A 151 -4.47 -13.38 -10.65
N VAL A 152 -4.60 -14.46 -9.87
CA VAL A 152 -5.35 -14.44 -8.60
C VAL A 152 -4.65 -13.52 -7.60
N ARG A 153 -3.33 -13.64 -7.48
CA ARG A 153 -2.51 -12.75 -6.64
C ARG A 153 -2.75 -11.28 -6.99
N ASN A 154 -2.71 -10.93 -8.26
CA ASN A 154 -2.89 -9.55 -8.70
C ASN A 154 -4.31 -9.03 -8.41
N VAL A 155 -5.34 -9.84 -8.64
CA VAL A 155 -6.73 -9.48 -8.33
C VAL A 155 -6.92 -9.29 -6.83
N VAL A 156 -6.42 -10.21 -6.00
CA VAL A 156 -6.48 -10.08 -4.53
C VAL A 156 -5.75 -8.84 -4.06
N ASN A 157 -4.57 -8.53 -4.62
CA ASN A 157 -3.87 -7.28 -4.33
C ASN A 157 -4.72 -6.05 -4.71
N GLY A 158 -5.30 -6.02 -5.90
CA GLY A 158 -6.17 -4.91 -6.32
C GLY A 158 -7.37 -4.70 -5.38
N LEU A 159 -8.01 -5.79 -4.95
CA LEU A 159 -9.08 -5.73 -3.93
C LEU A 159 -8.54 -5.27 -2.56
N GLY A 160 -7.34 -5.69 -2.19
CA GLY A 160 -6.65 -5.26 -0.98
C GLY A 160 -6.46 -3.75 -0.97
N PHE A 161 -5.88 -3.19 -2.04
CA PHE A 161 -5.76 -1.75 -2.23
C PHE A 161 -7.11 -1.03 -2.18
N ALA A 162 -8.15 -1.59 -2.80
CA ALA A 162 -9.51 -1.02 -2.71
C ALA A 162 -9.98 -0.88 -1.26
N SER A 163 -9.69 -1.86 -0.40
CA SER A 163 -10.08 -1.78 1.03
C SER A 163 -9.36 -0.64 1.77
N PHE A 164 -8.08 -0.39 1.46
CA PHE A 164 -7.35 0.77 1.96
C PHE A 164 -7.96 2.08 1.45
N GLU A 165 -8.24 2.13 0.14
CA GLU A 165 -8.74 3.33 -0.53
C GLU A 165 -10.15 3.69 -0.10
N VAL A 166 -11.06 2.73 0.04
CA VAL A 166 -12.41 2.95 0.58
C VAL A 166 -12.32 3.57 1.97
N GLY A 167 -11.57 2.95 2.89
CA GLY A 167 -11.46 3.46 4.27
C GLY A 167 -10.83 4.85 4.32
N ALA A 168 -9.74 5.07 3.58
CA ALA A 168 -9.07 6.36 3.52
C ALA A 168 -9.97 7.47 2.93
N THR A 169 -10.70 7.15 1.85
CA THR A 169 -11.59 8.10 1.17
C THR A 169 -12.80 8.47 2.02
N LEU A 170 -13.38 7.51 2.76
CA LEU A 170 -14.42 7.79 3.75
C LEU A 170 -13.91 8.74 4.85
N ILE A 171 -12.68 8.55 5.34
CA ILE A 171 -12.11 9.43 6.37
C ILE A 171 -11.81 10.83 5.83
N ALA A 172 -11.42 10.94 4.56
CA ALA A 172 -11.10 12.21 3.91
C ALA A 172 -12.34 13.08 3.63
N GLY A 173 -13.46 12.45 3.27
CA GLY A 173 -14.71 13.14 2.91
C GLY A 173 -15.42 13.81 4.09
N SER A 174 -16.41 14.66 3.74
CA SER A 174 -17.25 15.38 4.71
C SER A 174 -18.20 14.45 5.47
N ASP A 175 -18.74 13.41 4.81
CA ASP A 175 -19.52 12.35 5.45
C ASP A 175 -18.76 11.00 5.37
N PRO A 176 -18.24 10.48 6.50
CA PRO A 176 -17.50 9.22 6.52
C PRO A 176 -18.35 7.96 6.32
N ARG A 177 -19.63 8.11 5.96
CA ARG A 177 -20.55 7.00 5.71
C ARG A 177 -20.84 6.77 4.23
N GLN A 178 -20.45 7.69 3.35
CA GLN A 178 -20.81 7.65 1.94
C GLN A 178 -19.61 7.96 1.04
N LEU A 179 -19.53 7.22 -0.07
CA LEU A 179 -18.67 7.54 -1.20
C LEU A 179 -19.56 8.06 -2.31
N ASP A 180 -19.19 9.19 -2.90
CA ASP A 180 -19.88 9.67 -4.09
C ASP A 180 -19.37 8.96 -5.35
N LYS A 181 -19.96 9.32 -6.49
CA LYS A 181 -19.66 8.66 -7.78
C LYS A 181 -18.19 8.80 -8.18
N VAL A 182 -17.59 9.98 -7.98
CA VAL A 182 -16.19 10.22 -8.31
C VAL A 182 -15.30 9.32 -7.46
N ALA A 183 -15.55 9.26 -6.14
CA ALA A 183 -14.83 8.38 -5.24
C ALA A 183 -14.94 6.90 -5.63
N MET A 184 -16.16 6.42 -5.92
CA MET A 184 -16.38 5.05 -6.37
C MET A 184 -15.64 4.74 -7.68
N CYS A 185 -15.72 5.64 -8.67
CA CYS A 185 -15.04 5.48 -9.96
C CYS A 185 -13.51 5.47 -9.80
N SER A 186 -12.95 6.33 -8.95
CA SER A 186 -11.51 6.34 -8.65
C SER A 186 -11.02 5.02 -8.07
N ILE A 187 -11.75 4.46 -7.10
CA ILE A 187 -11.41 3.20 -6.44
C ILE A 187 -11.51 2.04 -7.44
N LEU A 188 -12.57 2.01 -8.27
CA LEU A 188 -12.71 0.98 -9.31
C LEU A 188 -11.60 1.07 -10.37
N ALA A 189 -11.21 2.29 -10.76
CA ALA A 189 -10.07 2.49 -11.65
C ALA A 189 -8.77 1.99 -11.00
N SER A 190 -8.54 2.32 -9.72
CA SER A 190 -7.37 1.84 -8.98
C SER A 190 -7.30 0.31 -8.88
N VAL A 191 -8.43 -0.36 -8.60
CA VAL A 191 -8.52 -1.83 -8.65
C VAL A 191 -8.03 -2.37 -9.99
N GLY A 192 -8.49 -1.77 -11.08
CA GLY A 192 -8.08 -2.15 -12.43
C GLY A 192 -6.61 -1.90 -12.71
N ILE A 193 -6.07 -0.76 -12.25
CA ILE A 193 -4.65 -0.44 -12.33
C ILE A 193 -3.87 -1.53 -11.59
N PHE A 194 -4.08 -1.71 -10.29
CA PHE A 194 -3.35 -2.71 -9.51
C PHE A 194 -3.51 -4.13 -10.05
N ALA A 195 -4.71 -4.58 -10.44
CA ALA A 195 -4.90 -5.91 -11.00
C ALA A 195 -4.06 -6.14 -12.28
N THR A 196 -3.77 -5.09 -13.05
CA THR A 196 -3.01 -5.19 -14.30
C THR A 196 -1.55 -4.81 -14.17
N THR A 197 -1.15 -4.00 -13.18
CA THR A 197 0.21 -3.44 -13.07
C THR A 197 0.92 -3.73 -11.75
N ILE A 198 0.29 -4.32 -10.73
CA ILE A 198 0.93 -4.56 -9.42
C ILE A 198 2.23 -5.38 -9.52
N HIS A 199 2.32 -6.24 -10.54
CA HIS A 199 3.48 -7.08 -10.83
C HIS A 199 4.74 -6.30 -11.23
N THR A 200 4.66 -4.98 -11.45
CA THR A 200 5.84 -4.12 -11.69
C THR A 200 6.86 -4.23 -10.56
N GLN A 201 6.41 -4.45 -9.32
CA GLN A 201 7.31 -4.60 -8.17
C GLN A 201 8.10 -5.91 -8.19
N ASP A 202 7.58 -6.94 -8.84
CA ASP A 202 8.16 -8.30 -8.81
C ASP A 202 9.46 -8.37 -9.63
N PHE A 203 9.70 -7.45 -10.57
CA PHE A 203 10.89 -7.48 -11.45
C PHE A 203 12.22 -7.40 -10.71
N LYS A 204 12.24 -6.72 -9.56
CA LYS A 204 13.44 -6.62 -8.71
C LYS A 204 13.54 -7.76 -7.68
N ASP A 205 12.45 -8.50 -7.46
CA ASP A 205 12.33 -9.53 -6.42
C ASP A 205 12.39 -10.95 -7.02
N VAL A 206 12.66 -11.08 -8.34
CA VAL A 206 12.65 -12.34 -9.12
C VAL A 206 13.47 -13.47 -8.49
N GLU A 207 14.66 -13.17 -7.97
CA GLU A 207 15.54 -14.19 -7.39
C GLU A 207 14.94 -14.78 -6.10
N GLY A 208 14.50 -13.92 -5.18
CA GLY A 208 13.86 -14.37 -3.94
C GLY A 208 12.51 -15.03 -4.19
N ASP A 209 11.68 -14.49 -5.10
CA ASP A 209 10.40 -15.10 -5.48
C ASP A 209 10.61 -16.53 -6.03
N ARG A 210 11.63 -16.72 -6.89
CA ARG A 210 11.97 -18.04 -7.44
C ARG A 210 12.45 -18.99 -6.35
N ALA A 211 13.23 -18.51 -5.38
CA ALA A 211 13.77 -19.33 -4.30
C ALA A 211 12.67 -19.93 -3.41
N VAL A 212 11.56 -19.21 -3.21
CA VAL A 212 10.39 -19.68 -2.44
C VAL A 212 9.29 -20.30 -3.33
N GLY A 213 9.56 -20.52 -4.61
CA GLY A 213 8.66 -21.23 -5.54
C GLY A 213 7.50 -20.41 -6.09
N ARG A 214 7.52 -19.07 -5.99
CA ARG A 214 6.49 -18.20 -6.55
C ARG A 214 6.53 -18.18 -8.08
N ARG A 215 5.35 -18.00 -8.68
CA ARG A 215 5.15 -17.93 -10.13
C ARG A 215 4.69 -16.53 -10.56
N THR A 216 5.49 -15.51 -10.27
CA THR A 216 5.21 -14.12 -10.64
C THR A 216 5.32 -13.88 -12.16
N ILE A 217 4.73 -12.79 -12.67
CA ILE A 217 4.72 -12.48 -14.11
C ILE A 217 6.15 -12.44 -14.70
N PRO A 218 7.15 -11.78 -14.07
CA PRO A 218 8.53 -11.82 -14.56
C PRO A 218 9.14 -13.24 -14.63
N ILE A 219 8.74 -14.15 -13.73
CA ILE A 219 9.19 -15.54 -13.74
C ILE A 219 8.51 -16.34 -14.85
N VAL A 220 7.20 -16.16 -15.03
CA VAL A 220 6.39 -16.94 -15.97
C VAL A 220 6.61 -16.51 -17.43
N PHE A 221 6.72 -15.20 -17.68
CA PHE A 221 6.84 -14.66 -19.04
C PHE A 221 8.27 -14.26 -19.42
N GLY A 222 9.23 -14.28 -18.48
CA GLY A 222 10.61 -13.90 -18.73
C GLY A 222 10.73 -12.48 -19.29
N GLU A 223 11.52 -12.29 -20.35
CA GLU A 223 11.70 -10.99 -21.00
C GLU A 223 10.39 -10.37 -21.52
N ALA A 224 9.40 -11.19 -21.90
CA ALA A 224 8.13 -10.69 -22.40
C ALA A 224 7.29 -9.99 -21.31
N ALA A 225 7.59 -10.21 -20.02
CA ALA A 225 6.92 -9.54 -18.91
C ALA A 225 7.02 -8.01 -19.01
N LYS A 226 8.09 -7.46 -19.60
CA LYS A 226 8.25 -5.99 -19.71
C LYS A 226 7.10 -5.35 -20.50
N TYR A 227 6.52 -6.07 -21.46
CA TYR A 227 5.38 -5.60 -22.24
C TYR A 227 4.07 -5.62 -21.46
N THR A 228 3.94 -6.50 -20.45
CA THR A 228 2.78 -6.52 -19.56
C THR A 228 2.75 -5.32 -18.61
N VAL A 229 3.84 -4.55 -18.53
CA VAL A 229 3.89 -3.24 -17.86
C VAL A 229 3.56 -2.12 -18.84
N LEU A 230 4.25 -2.09 -20.00
CA LEU A 230 4.12 -1.00 -20.98
C LEU A 230 2.69 -0.80 -21.46
N PHE A 231 2.04 -1.88 -21.93
CA PHE A 231 0.73 -1.74 -22.57
C PHE A 231 -0.37 -1.30 -21.59
N PRO A 232 -0.51 -1.90 -20.39
CA PRO A 232 -1.46 -1.41 -19.41
C PRO A 232 -1.19 0.03 -18.95
N LEU A 233 0.08 0.42 -18.76
CA LEU A 233 0.40 1.81 -18.37
C LEU A 233 -0.08 2.83 -19.40
N LEU A 234 0.15 2.56 -20.70
CA LEU A 234 -0.32 3.43 -21.77
C LEU A 234 -1.85 3.42 -21.87
N ALA A 235 -2.46 2.24 -21.81
CA ALA A 235 -3.91 2.09 -21.86
C ALA A 235 -4.61 2.83 -20.72
N TRP A 236 -4.12 2.69 -19.48
CA TRP A 236 -4.63 3.44 -18.33
C TRP A 236 -4.37 4.93 -18.47
N SER A 237 -3.22 5.35 -18.98
CA SER A 237 -2.93 6.79 -19.11
C SER A 237 -3.88 7.48 -20.09
N VAL A 238 -4.12 6.87 -21.25
CA VAL A 238 -5.09 7.37 -22.23
C VAL A 238 -6.51 7.26 -21.68
N GLY A 239 -6.88 6.10 -21.13
CA GLY A 239 -8.22 5.84 -20.60
C GLY A 239 -8.60 6.80 -19.48
N LEU A 240 -7.72 7.02 -18.50
CA LEU A 240 -7.94 7.97 -17.42
C LEU A 240 -7.95 9.43 -17.91
N SER A 241 -7.12 9.77 -18.91
CA SER A 241 -7.15 11.11 -19.48
C SER A 241 -8.49 11.44 -20.12
N VAL A 242 -9.08 10.48 -20.85
CA VAL A 242 -10.41 10.62 -21.42
C VAL A 242 -11.49 10.61 -20.33
N PHE A 243 -11.39 9.67 -19.38
CA PHE A 243 -12.39 9.49 -18.33
C PHE A 243 -12.51 10.71 -17.40
N TRP A 244 -11.38 11.32 -17.05
CA TRP A 244 -11.32 12.52 -16.20
C TRP A 244 -11.32 13.83 -17.01
N VAL A 245 -11.53 13.76 -18.32
CA VAL A 245 -11.67 14.93 -19.22
C VAL A 245 -10.48 15.89 -19.09
N LEU A 246 -9.26 15.36 -19.09
CA LEU A 246 -8.05 16.16 -18.98
C LEU A 246 -7.85 17.01 -20.25
N ASP A 247 -7.35 18.23 -20.08
CA ASP A 247 -6.87 19.03 -21.21
C ASP A 247 -5.68 18.34 -21.92
N TYR A 248 -5.47 18.71 -23.19
CA TYR A 248 -4.45 18.07 -24.03
C TYR A 248 -3.03 18.15 -23.46
N ALA A 249 -2.67 19.23 -22.75
CA ALA A 249 -1.34 19.38 -22.20
C ALA A 249 -1.16 18.44 -21.00
N THR A 250 -2.12 18.40 -20.08
CA THR A 250 -2.11 17.49 -18.92
C THR A 250 -2.11 16.03 -19.37
N ALA A 251 -2.97 15.66 -20.32
CA ALA A 251 -3.01 14.31 -20.89
C ALA A 251 -1.70 13.91 -21.57
N ALA A 252 -1.05 14.83 -22.30
CA ALA A 252 0.23 14.59 -22.94
C ALA A 252 1.35 14.35 -21.92
N VAL A 253 1.43 15.17 -20.86
CA VAL A 253 2.42 15.01 -19.79
C VAL A 253 2.23 13.68 -19.06
N PHE A 254 0.98 13.33 -18.72
CA PHE A 254 0.68 12.07 -18.02
C PHE A 254 1.01 10.83 -18.87
N THR A 255 0.68 10.87 -20.17
CA THR A 255 1.01 9.79 -21.11
C THR A 255 2.52 9.70 -21.39
N ALA A 256 3.21 10.84 -21.42
CA ALA A 256 4.68 10.87 -21.54
C ALA A 256 5.35 10.23 -20.32
N LEU A 257 4.84 10.48 -19.11
CA LEU A 257 5.32 9.81 -17.89
C LEU A 257 5.15 8.29 -17.96
N ALA A 258 3.98 7.80 -18.40
CA ALA A 258 3.76 6.37 -18.59
C ALA A 258 4.68 5.74 -19.64
N THR A 259 4.89 6.44 -20.75
CA THR A 259 5.83 6.02 -21.81
C THR A 259 7.25 5.93 -21.26
N TYR A 260 7.67 6.94 -20.49
CA TYR A 260 8.97 6.96 -19.85
C TYR A 260 9.15 5.77 -18.88
N VAL A 261 8.17 5.51 -18.01
CA VAL A 261 8.19 4.33 -17.11
C VAL A 261 8.29 3.03 -17.90
N GLY A 262 7.47 2.86 -18.94
CA GLY A 262 7.51 1.67 -19.79
C GLY A 262 8.88 1.47 -20.47
N VAL A 263 9.50 2.54 -20.97
CA VAL A 263 10.85 2.50 -21.53
C VAL A 263 11.90 2.11 -20.50
N LEU A 264 11.78 2.58 -19.24
CA LEU A 264 12.68 2.15 -18.16
C LEU A 264 12.60 0.63 -17.94
N TYR A 265 11.39 0.05 -17.90
CA TYR A 265 11.23 -1.41 -17.77
C TYR A 265 11.77 -2.17 -18.98
N LEU A 266 11.57 -1.67 -20.20
CA LEU A 266 12.12 -2.28 -21.41
C LEU A 266 13.66 -2.32 -21.40
N ARG A 267 14.29 -1.25 -20.91
CA ARG A 267 15.75 -1.08 -20.90
C ARG A 267 16.43 -1.75 -19.70
N ALA A 268 15.72 -1.91 -18.59
CA ALA A 268 16.28 -2.48 -17.38
C ALA A 268 16.77 -3.93 -17.58
N LYS A 269 17.94 -4.21 -17.01
CA LYS A 269 18.58 -5.52 -17.00
C LYS A 269 19.02 -5.95 -15.59
N THR A 270 19.17 -4.99 -14.69
CA THR A 270 19.63 -5.19 -13.32
C THR A 270 18.54 -4.88 -12.30
N VAL A 271 18.66 -5.48 -11.11
CA VAL A 271 17.76 -5.22 -9.96
C VAL A 271 17.69 -3.74 -9.63
N SER A 272 18.82 -3.01 -9.69
CA SER A 272 18.87 -1.57 -9.41
C SER A 272 18.09 -0.75 -10.44
N GLU A 273 18.18 -1.10 -11.73
CA GLU A 273 17.42 -0.43 -12.77
C GLU A 273 15.92 -0.68 -12.64
N TYR A 274 15.50 -1.91 -12.32
CA TYR A 274 14.10 -2.21 -12.01
C TYR A 274 13.61 -1.48 -10.76
N GLN A 275 14.45 -1.34 -9.74
CA GLN A 275 14.12 -0.56 -8.54
C GLN A 275 13.89 0.92 -8.87
N VAL A 276 14.67 1.51 -9.79
CA VAL A 276 14.47 2.87 -10.29
C VAL A 276 13.20 2.97 -11.13
N ALA A 277 12.96 2.02 -12.04
CA ALA A 277 11.75 1.96 -12.85
C ALA A 277 10.49 1.85 -11.97
N PHE A 278 10.57 1.06 -10.90
CA PHE A 278 9.51 0.94 -9.91
C PHE A 278 9.26 2.23 -9.13
N TYR A 279 10.28 3.00 -8.77
CA TYR A 279 10.06 4.33 -8.18
C TYR A 279 9.30 5.26 -9.11
N TRP A 280 9.66 5.30 -10.40
CA TRP A 280 8.94 6.09 -11.40
C TRP A 280 7.52 5.59 -11.66
N TYR A 281 7.29 4.28 -11.60
CA TYR A 281 5.95 3.70 -11.62
C TYR A 281 5.10 4.23 -10.45
N ASN A 282 5.64 4.32 -9.24
CA ASN A 282 4.90 4.87 -8.08
C ASN A 282 4.63 6.37 -8.22
N VAL A 283 5.50 7.12 -8.90
CA VAL A 283 5.22 8.52 -9.28
C VAL A 283 4.04 8.58 -10.24
N TRP A 284 4.03 7.74 -11.28
CA TRP A 284 2.92 7.64 -12.22
C TRP A 284 1.62 7.23 -11.53
N LEU A 285 1.66 6.23 -10.64
CA LEU A 285 0.50 5.76 -9.88
C LEU A 285 -0.07 6.88 -8.99
N THR A 286 0.81 7.61 -8.29
CA THR A 286 0.40 8.76 -7.47
C THR A 286 -0.25 9.85 -8.32
N ALA A 287 0.30 10.13 -9.51
CA ALA A 287 -0.29 11.07 -10.45
C ALA A 287 -1.67 10.59 -10.96
N ALA A 288 -1.80 9.31 -11.30
CA ALA A 288 -3.07 8.68 -11.70
C ALA A 288 -4.13 8.83 -10.61
N HIS A 289 -3.74 8.59 -9.36
CA HIS A 289 -4.59 8.71 -8.18
C HIS A 289 -4.98 10.16 -7.86
N ALA A 290 -4.22 11.16 -8.34
CA ALA A 290 -4.53 12.57 -8.18
C ALA A 290 -5.48 13.15 -9.25
N LEU A 291 -5.66 12.46 -10.39
CA LEU A 291 -6.53 12.92 -11.48
C LEU A 291 -7.99 13.23 -11.11
N PRO A 292 -8.64 12.51 -10.17
CA PRO A 292 -10.00 12.85 -9.76
C PRO A 292 -10.13 14.28 -9.21
N ALA A 293 -9.06 14.84 -8.63
CA ALA A 293 -9.05 16.24 -8.17
C ALA A 293 -9.15 17.21 -9.34
N TYR A 294 -8.47 16.92 -10.46
CA TYR A 294 -8.57 17.74 -11.67
C TYR A 294 -10.02 17.80 -12.15
N TYR A 295 -10.67 16.64 -12.26
CA TYR A 295 -12.08 16.56 -12.67
C TYR A 295 -12.96 17.42 -11.75
N ARG A 296 -12.87 17.21 -10.43
CA ARG A 296 -13.67 17.99 -9.48
C ARG A 296 -13.42 19.50 -9.54
N MET A 297 -12.19 19.94 -9.77
CA MET A 297 -11.84 21.36 -9.83
C MET A 297 -12.28 22.03 -11.14
N PHE A 298 -12.19 21.33 -12.26
CA PHE A 298 -12.30 21.94 -13.59
C PHE A 298 -13.57 21.54 -14.36
N SER A 299 -14.22 20.42 -14.05
CA SER A 299 -15.41 19.97 -14.76
C SER A 299 -16.72 20.16 -13.99
N GLU A 300 -16.71 20.37 -12.67
CA GLU A 300 -17.92 20.77 -11.92
C GLU A 300 -18.29 22.25 -12.13
N VAL A 301 -17.43 23.02 -12.81
CA VAL A 301 -17.60 24.47 -13.08
C VAL A 301 -18.11 24.74 -14.51
N SER A 302 -18.24 23.71 -15.35
CA SER A 302 -18.71 23.80 -16.75
C SER A 302 -20.07 23.14 -16.94
#